data_AF-A0A8J8HM36-F1
#
_entry.id   AF-A0A8J8HM36-F1
#
_cell.length_a   1.000
_cell.length_b   1.000
_cell.length_c   1.000
_cell.angle_alpha   90.00
_cell.angle_beta   90.00
_cell.angle_gamma   90.00
#
_symmetry.space_group_name_H-M   'P 1'
#
loop_
_entity.id
_entity.type
_entity.pdbx_description
1 polymer ?
#
loop_
_entity_poly.entity_id
_entity_poly.type
_entity_poly.pdbx_seq_one_letter_code
_entity_poly.pdbx_strand_id
1 'polypeptide(L)'
;MRVLLVVMLLLAGFGCRRPEPAPPPQARLIVRFLDRDAVLELAAAPAEGPWRLMNAGLWEPLDIRWKPGPLPIGAAVVGRTAPDWVLLEDPARDTHRVVMRGPGPEELALRNERMDPTERDALALLGVLWVLSWVRR
;
A
#
# COMPACT_ATOMS: atom_id res chain seq x y z
N MET A 1 -37.33 20.82 -32.96
CA MET A 1 -37.18 19.58 -32.15
C MET A 1 -35.96 18.74 -32.53
N ARG A 2 -35.69 18.46 -33.82
CA ARG A 2 -34.50 17.68 -34.25
C ARG A 2 -33.14 18.31 -33.90
N VAL A 3 -33.01 19.63 -33.98
CA VAL A 3 -31.75 20.34 -33.67
C VAL A 3 -31.37 20.23 -32.19
N LEU A 4 -32.36 20.32 -31.29
CA LEU A 4 -32.14 20.22 -29.84
C LEU A 4 -31.64 18.82 -29.43
N LEU A 5 -32.13 17.79 -30.13
CA LEU A 5 -31.79 16.39 -29.88
C LEU A 5 -30.35 16.07 -30.36
N VAL A 6 -29.91 16.70 -31.46
CA VAL A 6 -28.54 16.59 -31.96
C VAL A 6 -27.54 17.30 -31.04
N VAL A 7 -27.90 18.45 -30.48
CA VAL A 7 -27.05 19.18 -29.51
C VAL A 7 -26.90 18.39 -28.20
N MET A 8 -27.95 17.75 -27.71
CA MET A 8 -27.87 16.88 -26.54
C MET A 8 -26.99 15.64 -26.77
N LEU A 9 -27.07 15.02 -27.95
CA LEU A 9 -26.21 13.89 -28.33
C LEU A 9 -24.73 14.29 -28.43
N LEU A 10 -24.43 15.48 -28.96
CA LEU A 10 -23.06 16.00 -29.03
C LEU A 10 -22.48 16.31 -27.64
N LEU A 11 -23.28 16.86 -26.73
CA LEU A 11 -22.86 17.14 -25.35
C LEU A 11 -22.63 15.86 -24.54
N ALA A 12 -23.44 14.81 -24.77
CA ALA A 12 -23.25 13.51 -24.13
C ALA A 12 -22.01 12.78 -24.64
N GLY A 13 -21.66 12.93 -25.92
CA GLY A 13 -20.48 12.31 -26.53
C GLY A 13 -19.14 12.90 -26.08
N PHE A 14 -19.11 14.19 -25.69
CA PHE A 14 -17.90 14.87 -25.22
C PHE A 14 -17.54 14.56 -23.75
N GLY A 15 -18.45 13.95 -22.99
CA GLY A 15 -18.24 13.61 -21.57
C GLY A 15 -17.37 12.37 -21.32
N CYS A 16 -17.15 11.53 -22.33
CA CYS A 16 -16.31 10.33 -22.23
C CYS A 16 -14.88 10.59 -22.70
N ARG A 17 -14.25 11.68 -22.22
CA ARG A 17 -12.81 11.85 -22.38
C ARG A 17 -12.16 10.71 -21.59
N ARG A 18 -11.54 9.74 -22.29
CA ARG A 18 -10.71 8.71 -21.65
C ARG A 18 -9.76 9.43 -20.69
N PRO A 19 -9.67 9.00 -19.42
CA PRO A 19 -8.64 9.53 -18.53
C PRO A 19 -7.31 9.35 -19.25
N GLU A 20 -6.61 10.46 -19.44
CA GLU A 20 -5.29 10.47 -20.04
C GLU A 20 -4.40 9.50 -19.24
N PRO A 21 -3.63 8.61 -19.91
CA PRO A 21 -2.81 7.65 -19.18
C PRO A 21 -1.92 8.41 -18.21
N ALA A 22 -2.08 8.11 -16.92
CA ALA A 22 -1.27 8.72 -15.89
C ALA A 22 0.21 8.51 -16.24
N PRO A 23 1.07 9.52 -16.05
CA PRO A 23 2.48 9.37 -16.32
C PRO A 23 3.03 8.16 -15.58
N PRO A 24 4.03 7.46 -16.16
CA PRO A 24 4.63 6.31 -15.50
C PRO A 24 5.21 6.77 -14.14
N PRO A 25 5.12 5.92 -13.11
CA PRO A 25 5.64 6.27 -11.79
C PRO A 25 7.16 6.53 -11.89
N GLN A 26 7.61 7.57 -11.20
CA GLN A 26 9.01 7.96 -11.14
C GLN A 26 9.72 7.38 -9.91
N ALA A 27 8.97 6.96 -8.89
CA ALA A 27 9.50 6.22 -7.74
C ALA A 27 8.40 5.39 -7.07
N ARG A 28 8.80 4.45 -6.21
CA ARG A 28 7.88 3.61 -5.44
C ARG A 28 8.24 3.63 -3.97
N LEU A 29 7.26 3.82 -3.10
CA LEU A 29 7.38 3.67 -1.66
C LEU A 29 6.61 2.43 -1.19
N ILE A 30 7.29 1.57 -0.42
CA ILE A 30 6.72 0.36 0.17
C ILE A 30 6.78 0.49 1.70
N VAL A 31 5.63 0.52 2.35
CA VAL A 31 5.54 0.49 3.82
C VAL A 31 5.09 -0.90 4.23
N ARG A 32 5.97 -1.64 4.87
CA ARG A 32 5.76 -3.05 5.24
C ARG A 32 5.20 -3.14 6.65
N PHE A 33 4.01 -3.70 6.77
CA PHE A 33 3.40 -4.08 8.04
C PHE A 33 3.67 -5.57 8.30
N LEU A 34 3.24 -6.06 9.46
CA LEU A 34 3.48 -7.46 9.84
C LEU A 34 2.81 -8.47 8.90
N ASP A 35 1.64 -8.12 8.34
CA ASP A 35 0.80 -8.99 7.52
C ASP A 35 0.69 -8.53 6.06
N ARG A 36 0.87 -7.23 5.77
CA ARG A 36 0.62 -6.64 4.44
C ARG A 36 1.56 -5.49 4.11
N ASP A 37 1.67 -5.19 2.82
CA ASP A 37 2.46 -4.06 2.32
C ASP A 37 1.53 -2.96 1.78
N ALA A 38 1.80 -1.71 2.16
CA ALA A 38 1.23 -0.52 1.54
C ALA A 38 2.17 -0.07 0.42
N VAL A 39 1.67 0.06 -0.80
CA VAL A 39 2.49 0.46 -1.96
C VAL A 39 1.96 1.76 -2.51
N LEU A 40 2.81 2.80 -2.48
CA LEU A 40 2.55 4.11 -3.07
C LEU A 40 3.46 4.30 -4.28
N GLU A 41 2.86 4.54 -5.44
CA GLU A 41 3.56 4.91 -6.65
C GLU A 41 3.61 6.45 -6.74
N LEU A 42 4.82 7.00 -6.87
CA LEU A 42 5.05 8.45 -6.88
C LEU A 42 5.17 8.95 -8.32
N ALA A 43 4.43 10.01 -8.63
CA ALA A 43 4.49 10.66 -9.95
C ALA A 43 5.75 11.51 -10.16
N ALA A 44 6.48 11.79 -9.08
CA ALA A 44 7.72 12.56 -9.07
C ALA A 44 8.81 11.81 -8.31
N ALA A 45 10.06 12.26 -8.47
CA ALA A 45 11.17 11.81 -7.65
C ALA A 45 10.87 12.01 -6.15
N PRO A 46 11.35 11.11 -5.28
CA PRO A 46 11.05 11.19 -3.86
C PRO A 46 11.66 12.46 -3.27
N ALA A 47 10.83 13.24 -2.56
CA ALA A 47 11.31 14.42 -1.86
C ALA A 47 12.23 14.02 -0.70
N GLU A 48 13.28 14.81 -0.48
CA GLU A 48 14.13 14.69 0.70
C GLU A 48 13.38 15.18 1.94
N GLY A 49 13.47 14.43 3.05
CA GLY A 49 12.89 14.82 4.32
C GLY A 49 12.06 13.72 4.99
N PRO A 50 11.48 14.01 6.16
CA PRO A 50 10.78 13.03 6.96
C PRO A 50 9.41 12.74 6.35
N TRP A 51 9.21 11.49 5.98
CA TRP A 51 7.88 10.97 5.71
C TRP A 51 7.16 10.67 7.01
N ARG A 52 5.84 10.74 7.01
CA ARG A 52 5.03 10.48 8.19
C ARG A 52 3.88 9.52 7.88
N LEU A 53 3.53 8.68 8.84
CA LEU A 53 2.39 7.76 8.80
C LEU A 53 1.34 8.25 9.79
N MET A 54 0.08 8.28 9.37
CA MET A 54 -1.01 8.50 10.30
C MET A 54 -1.21 7.25 11.16
N ASN A 55 -1.09 7.43 12.47
CA ASN A 55 -1.36 6.42 13.47
C ASN A 55 -2.38 6.97 14.48
N ALA A 56 -3.60 6.43 14.46
CA ALA A 56 -4.64 6.77 15.42
C ALA A 56 -4.88 8.29 15.61
N GLY A 57 -4.79 9.06 14.52
CA GLY A 57 -4.97 10.52 14.53
C GLY A 57 -3.69 11.33 14.76
N LEU A 58 -2.55 10.68 14.97
CA LEU A 58 -1.23 11.32 15.13
C LEU A 58 -0.32 10.99 13.95
N TRP A 59 0.45 11.99 13.51
CA TRP A 59 1.48 11.79 12.48
C TRP A 59 2.79 11.34 13.11
N GLU A 60 3.21 10.12 12.80
CA GLU A 60 4.46 9.53 13.28
C GLU A 60 5.51 9.52 12.17
N PRO A 61 6.78 9.86 12.46
CA PRO A 61 7.84 9.82 11.46
C PRO A 61 8.12 8.39 11.00
N LEU A 62 8.36 8.23 9.71
CA LEU A 62 8.81 7.00 9.07
C LEU A 62 10.26 7.13 8.65
N ASP A 63 11.08 6.17 9.05
CA ASP A 63 12.43 6.00 8.51
C ASP A 63 12.34 5.25 7.17
N ILE A 64 12.57 5.97 6.08
CA ILE A 64 12.55 5.41 4.73
C ILE A 64 13.97 5.25 4.22
N ARG A 65 14.29 4.01 3.86
CA ARG A 65 15.53 3.70 3.17
C ARG A 65 15.29 3.67 1.66
N TRP A 66 15.84 4.65 0.96
CA TRP A 66 15.79 4.73 -0.49
C TRP A 66 16.92 3.93 -1.11
N LYS A 67 16.55 3.04 -2.03
CA LYS A 67 17.49 2.35 -2.91
C LYS A 67 17.50 3.04 -4.28
N PRO A 68 18.67 3.50 -4.77
CA PRO A 68 18.77 4.10 -6.10
C PRO A 68 18.55 3.05 -7.20
N GLY A 69 18.08 3.50 -8.36
CA GLY A 69 17.85 2.67 -9.55
C GLY A 69 17.06 3.43 -10.61
N PRO A 70 16.76 2.80 -11.76
CA PRO A 70 15.93 3.40 -12.82
C PRO A 70 14.54 3.82 -12.33
N LEU A 71 14.01 3.09 -11.35
CA LEU A 71 12.86 3.46 -10.53
C LEU A 71 13.32 3.38 -9.06
N PRO A 72 13.62 4.51 -8.39
CA PRO A 72 13.99 4.51 -6.98
C PRO A 72 12.91 3.85 -6.12
N ILE A 73 13.35 2.98 -5.20
CA ILE A 73 12.45 2.25 -4.29
C ILE A 73 12.76 2.63 -2.85
N GLY A 74 11.78 3.21 -2.16
CA GLY A 74 11.82 3.50 -0.75
C GLY A 74 11.14 2.38 0.04
N ALA A 75 11.72 1.99 1.17
CA ALA A 75 11.12 1.02 2.08
C ALA A 75 11.14 1.50 3.53
N ALA A 76 10.03 1.28 4.23
CA ALA A 76 9.90 1.44 5.67
C ALA A 76 9.22 0.21 6.28
N VAL A 77 9.49 -0.08 7.55
CA VAL A 77 8.87 -1.18 8.30
C VAL A 77 8.11 -0.62 9.49
N VAL A 78 6.90 -1.11 9.71
CA VAL A 78 6.05 -0.72 10.83
C VAL A 78 5.70 -1.97 11.62
N GLY A 79 6.07 -1.99 12.91
CA GLY A 79 5.90 -3.15 13.80
C GLY A 79 4.47 -3.39 14.28
N ARG A 80 3.48 -3.35 13.38
CA ARG A 80 2.06 -3.60 13.69
C ARG A 80 1.33 -4.21 12.51
N THR A 81 0.14 -4.73 12.76
CA THR A 81 -0.79 -5.21 11.72
C THR A 81 -1.31 -4.04 10.89
N ALA A 82 -1.42 -4.26 9.58
CA ALA A 82 -1.96 -3.30 8.64
C ALA A 82 -3.46 -3.03 8.88
N PRO A 83 -3.88 -1.76 8.98
CA PRO A 83 -5.28 -1.40 8.73
C PRO A 83 -5.64 -1.58 7.24
N ASP A 84 -6.91 -1.47 6.87
CA ASP A 84 -7.34 -1.61 5.46
C ASP A 84 -6.80 -0.52 4.52
N TRP A 85 -6.52 0.64 5.09
CA TRP A 85 -5.89 1.76 4.42
C TRP A 85 -5.03 2.54 5.40
N VAL A 86 -4.02 3.23 4.86
CA VAL A 86 -3.13 4.10 5.62
C VAL A 86 -3.07 5.48 4.97
N LEU A 87 -2.76 6.50 5.77
CA LEU A 87 -2.41 7.82 5.26
C LEU A 87 -0.93 8.04 5.45
N LEU A 88 -0.27 8.44 4.38
CA LEU A 88 1.13 8.84 4.35
C LEU A 88 1.19 10.33 4.07
N GLU A 89 2.02 11.05 4.79
CA GLU A 89 2.34 12.43 4.52
C GLU A 89 3.77 12.50 4.03
N ASP A 90 3.96 13.11 2.87
CA ASP A 90 5.29 13.29 2.29
C ASP A 90 6.01 14.53 2.88
N PRO A 91 7.28 14.76 2.55
CA PRO A 91 8.02 15.93 3.01
C PRO A 91 7.44 17.27 2.52
N ALA A 92 6.67 17.28 1.43
CA ALA A 92 5.95 18.46 0.94
C ALA A 92 4.64 18.70 1.69
N ARG A 93 4.27 17.83 2.63
CA ARG A 93 3.01 17.80 3.39
C ARG A 93 1.79 17.42 2.56
N ASP A 94 2.00 16.79 1.41
CA ASP A 94 0.90 16.18 0.68
C ASP A 94 0.50 14.86 1.34
N THR A 95 -0.80 14.66 1.47
CA THR A 95 -1.37 13.47 2.10
C THR A 95 -1.82 12.46 1.05
N HIS A 96 -1.26 11.26 1.14
CA HIS A 96 -1.48 10.14 0.25
C HIS A 96 -2.28 9.06 0.98
N ARG A 97 -3.49 8.77 0.50
CA ARG A 97 -4.28 7.63 0.99
C ARG A 97 -3.91 6.38 0.21
N VAL A 98 -3.35 5.39 0.91
CA VAL A 98 -2.96 4.11 0.31
C VAL A 98 -3.88 3.02 0.83
N VAL A 99 -4.57 2.35 -0.10
CA VAL A 99 -5.35 1.15 0.21
C VAL A 99 -4.41 -0.03 0.12
N MET A 100 -4.42 -0.90 1.14
CA MET A 100 -3.48 -2.02 1.22
C MET A 100 -3.66 -2.97 0.03
N ARG A 101 -2.56 -3.43 -0.54
CA ARG A 101 -2.56 -4.46 -1.59
C ARG A 101 -2.14 -5.79 -0.96
N GLY A 102 -3.05 -6.75 -0.93
CA GLY A 102 -2.82 -8.09 -0.37
C GLY A 102 -4.09 -8.66 0.25
N PRO A 103 -4.12 -9.98 0.55
CA PRO A 103 -5.28 -10.60 1.16
C PRO A 103 -5.54 -9.98 2.54
N GLY A 104 -6.80 -9.61 2.78
CA GLY A 104 -7.24 -9.04 4.06
C GLY A 104 -6.98 -9.99 5.25
N PRO A 105 -7.15 -9.52 6.51
CA PRO A 105 -6.97 -10.40 7.66
C PRO A 105 -8.04 -11.51 7.65
N GLU A 106 -9.24 -11.20 7.15
CA GLU A 106 -10.33 -12.13 6.91
C GLU A 106 -10.01 -13.12 5.78
N GLU A 107 -9.35 -12.67 4.71
CA GLU A 107 -8.95 -13.56 3.61
C GLU A 107 -7.79 -14.48 4.03
N LEU A 108 -6.87 -13.99 4.85
CA LEU A 108 -5.84 -14.80 5.50
C LEU A 108 -6.45 -15.80 6.48
N ALA A 109 -7.44 -15.40 7.30
CA ALA A 109 -8.16 -16.30 8.19
C ALA A 109 -8.87 -17.41 7.40
N LEU A 110 -9.56 -17.04 6.31
CA LEU A 110 -10.24 -17.98 5.42
C LEU A 110 -9.27 -18.91 4.66
N ARG A 111 -8.08 -18.43 4.32
CA ARG A 111 -7.00 -19.26 3.75
C ARG A 111 -6.43 -20.21 4.80
N ASN A 112 -6.22 -19.73 6.02
CA ASN A 112 -5.76 -20.55 7.14
C ASN A 112 -6.77 -21.64 7.50
N GLU A 113 -8.08 -21.35 7.49
CA GLU A 113 -9.14 -22.34 7.68
C GLU A 113 -9.10 -23.45 6.61
N ARG A 114 -8.77 -23.09 5.37
CA ARG A 114 -8.62 -24.03 4.25
C ARG A 114 -7.29 -24.78 4.21
N MET A 115 -6.32 -24.38 5.03
CA MET A 115 -5.03 -25.06 5.17
C MET A 115 -5.23 -26.40 5.88
N ASP A 116 -4.55 -27.44 5.40
CA ASP A 116 -4.60 -28.76 6.02
C ASP A 116 -4.18 -28.66 7.50
N PRO A 117 -4.86 -29.35 8.44
CA PRO A 117 -4.52 -29.28 9.86
C PRO A 117 -3.05 -29.60 10.13
N THR A 118 -2.48 -30.53 9.37
CA THR A 118 -1.09 -30.96 9.51
C THR A 118 -0.10 -29.86 9.10
N GLU A 119 -0.40 -29.13 8.02
CA GLU A 119 0.42 -28.01 7.56
C GLU A 119 0.36 -26.83 8.54
N ARG A 120 -0.82 -26.58 9.11
CA ARG A 120 -1.02 -25.54 10.12
C ARG A 120 -0.21 -25.82 11.38
N ASP A 121 -0.26 -27.06 11.87
CA ASP A 121 0.49 -27.49 13.05
C ASP A 121 2.00 -27.43 12.80
N ALA A 122 2.47 -27.81 11.61
CA ALA A 122 3.88 -27.70 11.23
C ALA A 122 4.38 -26.25 11.22
N LEU A 123 3.60 -25.31 10.67
CA LEU A 123 3.94 -23.88 10.67
C LEU A 123 3.93 -23.29 12.09
N ALA A 124 2.95 -23.68 12.93
CA ALA A 124 2.92 -23.27 14.32
C ALA A 124 4.16 -23.78 15.08
N LEU A 125 4.56 -25.02 14.86
CA LEU A 125 5.76 -25.62 15.46
C LEU A 125 7.04 -24.91 15.02
N LEU A 126 7.14 -24.55 13.74
CA LEU A 126 8.25 -23.74 13.21
C LEU A 126 8.31 -22.35 13.85
N GLY A 127 7.16 -21.70 14.06
CA GLY A 127 7.08 -20.44 14.78
C GLY A 127 7.57 -20.54 16.24
N VAL A 128 7.16 -21.60 16.95
CA VAL A 128 7.63 -21.88 18.32
C VAL A 128 9.13 -22.14 18.36
N LEU A 129 9.66 -22.97 17.45
CA LEU A 129 11.09 -23.26 17.34
C LEU A 129 11.92 -22.01 17.05
N TRP A 130 11.40 -21.12 16.19
CA TRP A 130 12.03 -19.84 15.90
C TRP A 130 12.14 -18.96 17.16
N VAL A 131 11.05 -18.81 17.92
CA VAL A 131 11.05 -18.04 19.19
C VAL A 131 12.02 -18.64 20.20
N LEU A 132 12.04 -19.97 20.35
CA LEU A 132 12.97 -20.65 21.26
C LEU A 132 14.44 -20.48 20.83
N SER A 133 14.71 -20.37 19.51
CA SER A 133 16.06 -20.10 19.00
C SER A 133 16.57 -18.71 19.37
N TRP A 134 15.66 -17.74 19.55
CA TRP A 134 15.97 -16.39 19.98
C TRP A 134 16.27 -16.31 21.49
N VAL A 135 15.52 -17.04 22.31
CA VAL A 135 15.69 -17.05 23.78
C VAL A 135 16.97 -17.80 24.21
N ARG A 136 17.53 -18.64 23.34
CA ARG A 136 18.78 -19.38 23.59
C ARG A 136 20.07 -18.62 23.23
N ARG A 137 19.97 -17.41 22.68
CA ARG A 137 21.12 -16.50 22.49
C ARG A 137 21.18 -15.48 23.62
#